data_AF-M0GJW5-F1
#
_entry.id   AF-M0GJW5-F1
#
_cell.length_a   1.000
_cell.length_b   1.000
_cell.length_c   1.000
_cell.angle_alpha   90.00
_cell.angle_beta   90.00
_cell.angle_gamma   90.00
#
_symmetry.space_group_name_H-M   'P 1'
#
loop_
_entity.id
_entity.type
_entity.pdbx_description
1 polymer ?
#
loop_
_entity_poly.entity_id
_entity_poly.type
_entity_poly.pdbx_seq_one_letter_code
_entity_poly.pdbx_strand_id
1 'polypeptide(L)'
;MPDARRRAFVAALVGVVGASLGIAGAGHVYLREWRRAIAWFTFVVGAGLVLLSTFTDPATVTVDSLPREVLFPVLGLLFLSALDAYRVGSRPRGRNANGEPTCPVCGGELDRNLDFCPWCATELEWYTVEG
;
A
#
# COMPACT_ATOMS: atom_id res chain seq x y z
N MET A 1 12.85 -1.02 -16.18
CA MET A 1 11.44 -0.56 -16.36
C MET A 1 10.38 -1.68 -16.33
N PRO A 2 10.57 -2.86 -16.94
CA PRO A 2 9.54 -3.92 -16.93
C PRO A 2 9.20 -4.42 -15.52
N ASP A 3 10.21 -4.48 -14.64
CA ASP A 3 10.05 -5.05 -13.29
C ASP A 3 9.23 -4.16 -12.36
N ALA A 4 9.35 -2.84 -12.47
CA ALA A 4 8.54 -1.89 -11.71
C ALA A 4 7.06 -1.99 -12.12
N ARG A 5 6.80 -2.10 -13.43
CA ARG A 5 5.44 -2.28 -13.95
C ARG A 5 4.85 -3.62 -13.51
N ARG A 6 5.60 -4.73 -13.62
CA ARG A 6 5.15 -6.06 -13.14
C ARG A 6 4.81 -6.05 -11.65
N ARG A 7 5.63 -5.42 -10.80
CA ARG A 7 5.36 -5.31 -9.36
C ARG A 7 4.14 -4.46 -9.04
N ALA A 8 3.98 -3.34 -9.74
CA ALA A 8 2.81 -2.48 -9.58
C ALA A 8 1.52 -3.27 -9.90
N PHE A 9 1.54 -4.07 -10.98
CA PHE A 9 0.43 -4.95 -11.32
C PHE A 9 0.18 -6.04 -10.27
N VAL A 10 1.23 -6.71 -9.77
CA VAL A 10 1.09 -7.71 -8.71
C VAL A 10 0.55 -7.08 -7.42
N ALA A 11 1.05 -5.91 -7.02
CA ALA A 11 0.58 -5.20 -5.83
C ALA A 11 -0.90 -4.79 -5.95
N ALA A 12 -1.32 -4.31 -7.13
CA ALA A 12 -2.72 -4.01 -7.40
C ALA A 12 -3.60 -5.26 -7.35
N LEU A 13 -3.17 -6.37 -7.98
CA LEU A 13 -3.88 -7.65 -7.94
C LEU A 13 -4.02 -8.18 -6.51
N VAL A 14 -2.93 -8.19 -5.73
CA VAL A 14 -2.96 -8.59 -4.32
C VAL A 14 -3.87 -7.67 -3.51
N GLY A 15 -3.89 -6.37 -3.80
CA GLY A 15 -4.82 -5.42 -3.19
C GLY A 15 -6.28 -5.75 -3.48
N VAL A 16 -6.62 -6.05 -4.73
CA VAL A 16 -7.97 -6.43 -5.16
C VAL A 16 -8.41 -7.75 -4.53
N VAL A 17 -7.54 -8.77 -4.53
CA VAL A 17 -7.83 -10.06 -3.89
C VAL A 17 -8.00 -9.88 -2.38
N GLY A 18 -7.11 -9.13 -1.73
CA GLY A 18 -7.24 -8.82 -0.30
C GLY A 18 -8.54 -8.10 0.00
N ALA A 19 -8.92 -7.11 -0.81
CA ALA A 19 -10.19 -6.40 -0.68
C ALA A 19 -11.40 -7.32 -0.78
N SER A 20 -11.39 -8.30 -1.71
CA SER A 20 -12.46 -9.29 -1.82
C SER A 20 -12.58 -10.21 -0.60
N LEU A 21 -11.52 -10.32 0.20
CA LEU A 21 -11.48 -11.05 1.47
C LEU A 21 -11.68 -10.14 2.70
N GLY A 22 -12.01 -8.85 2.50
CA GLY A 22 -12.15 -7.86 3.59
C GLY A 22 -10.83 -7.33 4.15
N ILE A 23 -9.70 -7.70 3.56
CA ILE A 23 -8.35 -7.28 3.96
C ILE A 23 -7.95 -6.05 3.12
N ALA A 24 -8.45 -4.89 3.51
CA ALA A 24 -8.01 -3.62 2.95
C ALA A 24 -6.49 -3.44 3.20
N GLY A 25 -5.75 -3.00 2.18
CA GLY A 25 -4.31 -2.75 2.28
C GLY A 25 -3.38 -3.94 2.00
N ALA A 26 -3.89 -5.10 1.56
CA ALA A 26 -3.05 -6.27 1.23
C ALA A 26 -1.94 -5.98 0.20
N GLY A 27 -2.20 -5.10 -0.78
CA GLY A 27 -1.17 -4.65 -1.74
C GLY A 27 -0.01 -3.89 -1.07
N HIS A 28 -0.29 -3.13 0.00
CA HIS A 28 0.74 -2.44 0.78
C HIS A 28 1.54 -3.42 1.65
N VAL A 29 0.89 -4.47 2.17
CA VAL A 29 1.58 -5.56 2.88
C VAL A 29 2.57 -6.27 1.95
N TYR A 30 2.18 -6.57 0.70
CA TYR A 30 3.09 -7.13 -0.31
C TYR A 30 4.31 -6.22 -0.56
N LEU A 31 4.08 -4.90 -0.60
CA LEU A 31 5.15 -3.91 -0.77
C LEU A 31 5.94 -3.61 0.52
N ARG A 32 5.58 -4.25 1.66
CA ARG A 32 6.14 -4.03 3.01
C ARG A 32 5.94 -2.61 3.56
N GLU A 33 4.94 -1.91 3.07
CA GLU A 33 4.59 -0.53 3.44
C GLU A 33 3.59 -0.53 4.60
N TRP A 34 4.01 -1.00 5.78
CA TRP A 34 3.15 -1.28 6.93
C TRP A 34 2.32 -0.08 7.40
N ARG A 35 2.89 1.12 7.41
CA ARG A 35 2.17 2.35 7.82
C ARG A 35 0.98 2.61 6.90
N ARG A 36 1.16 2.43 5.58
CA ARG A 36 0.09 2.59 4.59
C ARG A 36 -0.93 1.46 4.67
N ALA A 37 -0.48 0.23 4.90
CA ALA A 37 -1.38 -0.89 5.09
C ALA A 37 -2.34 -0.65 6.28
N ILE A 38 -1.81 -0.27 7.44
CA ILE A 38 -2.60 0.04 8.64
C ILE A 38 -3.53 1.24 8.38
N ALA A 39 -3.02 2.32 7.79
CA ALA A 39 -3.84 3.51 7.51
C ALA A 39 -5.03 3.18 6.59
N TRP A 40 -4.80 2.46 5.49
CA TRP A 40 -5.87 2.06 4.57
C TRP A 40 -6.85 1.07 5.21
N PHE A 41 -6.34 0.10 5.97
CA PHE A 41 -7.20 -0.85 6.68
C PHE A 41 -8.13 -0.14 7.67
N THR A 42 -7.57 0.68 8.55
CA THR A 42 -8.35 1.45 9.54
C THR A 42 -9.33 2.40 8.86
N PHE A 43 -8.92 3.08 7.78
CA PHE A 43 -9.79 4.01 7.07
C PHE A 43 -10.97 3.32 6.40
N VAL A 44 -10.74 2.19 5.71
CA VAL A 44 -11.82 1.41 5.06
C VAL A 44 -12.77 0.82 6.10
N VAL A 45 -12.24 0.20 7.16
CA VAL A 45 -13.06 -0.38 8.23
C VAL A 45 -13.84 0.72 8.95
N GLY A 46 -13.18 1.82 9.34
CA GLY A 46 -13.81 2.94 10.01
C GLY A 46 -14.91 3.59 9.17
N ALA A 47 -14.64 3.84 7.89
CA ALA A 47 -15.65 4.37 6.96
C ALA A 47 -16.81 3.39 6.77
N GLY A 48 -16.52 2.09 6.62
CA GLY A 48 -17.54 1.05 6.52
C GLY A 48 -18.45 1.00 7.75
N LEU A 49 -17.89 1.07 8.95
CA LEU A 49 -18.64 1.10 10.21
C LEU A 49 -19.54 2.35 10.31
N VAL A 50 -19.02 3.53 9.96
CA VAL A 50 -19.79 4.79 9.97
C VAL A 50 -20.91 4.76 8.93
N LEU A 51 -20.65 4.23 7.74
CA LEU A 51 -21.66 4.11 6.69
C LEU A 51 -22.76 3.13 7.11
N LEU A 52 -22.40 1.96 7.64
CA LEU A 52 -23.36 0.98 8.15
C LEU A 52 -24.19 1.57 9.31
N SER A 53 -23.57 2.27 10.27
CA SER A 53 -24.33 2.86 11.39
C SER A 53 -25.30 3.96 10.95
N THR A 54 -25.04 4.60 9.81
CA THR A 54 -25.87 5.70 9.30
C THR A 54 -26.98 5.22 8.38
N PHE A 55 -26.72 4.19 7.57
CA PHE A 55 -27.59 3.78 6.46
C PHE A 55 -28.21 2.40 6.62
N THR A 56 -27.87 1.64 7.68
CA THR A 56 -28.41 0.29 7.90
C THR A 56 -28.94 0.11 9.31
N ASP A 57 -29.99 -0.71 9.45
CA ASP A 57 -30.44 -1.21 10.75
C ASP A 57 -29.64 -2.48 11.10
N PRO A 58 -28.87 -2.49 12.20
CA PRO A 58 -28.03 -3.62 12.57
C PRO A 58 -28.83 -4.91 12.83
N ALA A 59 -30.14 -4.83 13.12
CA ALA A 59 -30.96 -6.02 13.35
C ALA A 59 -31.34 -6.77 12.06
N THR A 60 -31.21 -6.14 10.90
CA THR A 60 -31.71 -6.68 9.62
C THR A 60 -30.67 -6.69 8.49
N VAL A 61 -29.45 -6.24 8.77
CA VAL A 61 -28.39 -6.14 7.77
C VAL A 61 -27.96 -7.53 7.29
N THR A 62 -27.99 -7.74 5.98
CA THR A 62 -27.49 -8.95 5.31
C THR A 62 -26.62 -8.54 4.12
N VAL A 63 -25.81 -9.47 3.61
CA VAL A 63 -24.96 -9.21 2.44
C VAL A 63 -25.76 -8.81 1.19
N ASP A 64 -26.99 -9.32 1.06
CA ASP A 64 -27.85 -9.06 -0.10
C ASP A 64 -28.66 -7.75 0.03
N SER A 65 -28.80 -7.22 1.25
CA SER A 65 -29.59 -6.01 1.54
C SER A 65 -28.75 -4.74 1.72
N LEU A 66 -27.46 -4.79 1.35
CA LEU A 66 -26.53 -3.67 1.50
C LEU A 66 -26.97 -2.47 0.64
N PRO A 67 -27.24 -1.29 1.25
CA PRO A 67 -27.62 -0.09 0.51
C PRO A 67 -26.50 0.37 -0.43
N ARG A 68 -26.89 0.98 -1.55
CA ARG A 68 -25.95 1.50 -2.55
C ARG A 68 -25.08 2.63 -1.99
N GLU A 69 -25.59 3.33 -0.99
CA GLU A 69 -24.95 4.37 -0.20
C GLU A 69 -23.76 3.82 0.63
N VAL A 70 -23.75 2.53 0.97
CA VAL A 70 -22.61 1.87 1.61
C VAL A 70 -21.73 1.20 0.57
N LEU A 71 -22.33 0.48 -0.38
CA LEU A 71 -21.62 -0.31 -1.38
C LEU A 71 -20.71 0.55 -2.26
N PHE A 72 -21.22 1.62 -2.88
CA PHE A 72 -20.43 2.41 -3.82
C PHE A 72 -19.25 3.15 -3.15
N PRO A 73 -19.41 3.80 -1.98
CA PRO A 73 -18.27 4.41 -1.31
C PRO A 73 -17.21 3.40 -0.87
N VAL A 74 -17.61 2.24 -0.34
CA VAL A 74 -16.65 1.19 0.05
C VAL A 74 -15.88 0.67 -1.17
N LEU A 75 -16.56 0.36 -2.28
CA LEU A 75 -15.90 -0.02 -3.52
C LEU A 75 -14.96 1.07 -4.04
N GLY A 76 -15.36 2.34 -3.95
CA GLY A 76 -14.53 3.49 -4.27
C GLY A 76 -13.26 3.56 -3.41
N LEU A 77 -13.38 3.36 -2.10
CA LEU A 77 -12.24 3.33 -1.18
C LEU A 77 -11.28 2.17 -1.48
N LEU A 78 -11.80 0.99 -1.76
CA LEU A 78 -11.00 -0.18 -2.15
C LEU A 78 -10.26 0.07 -3.47
N PHE A 79 -10.93 0.68 -4.45
CA PHE A 79 -10.30 1.09 -5.71
C PHE A 79 -9.18 2.12 -5.49
N LEU A 80 -9.41 3.14 -4.66
CA LEU A 80 -8.40 4.13 -4.32
C LEU A 80 -7.19 3.52 -3.60
N SER A 81 -7.42 2.56 -2.70
CA SER A 81 -6.35 1.82 -2.03
C SER A 81 -5.53 0.99 -3.04
N ALA A 82 -6.18 0.28 -3.97
CA ALA A 82 -5.49 -0.46 -5.03
C ALA A 82 -4.68 0.46 -5.95
N LEU A 83 -5.22 1.64 -6.29
CA LEU A 83 -4.54 2.64 -7.09
C LEU A 83 -3.33 3.24 -6.36
N ASP A 84 -3.44 3.48 -5.05
CA ASP A 84 -2.30 3.91 -4.22
C ASP A 84 -1.21 2.82 -4.18
N ALA A 85 -1.58 1.56 -3.97
CA ALA A 85 -0.64 0.43 -4.02
C ALA A 85 0.06 0.30 -5.39
N TYR A 86 -0.68 0.50 -6.49
CA TYR A 86 -0.10 0.55 -7.83
C TYR A 86 0.92 1.69 -7.97
N ARG A 87 0.57 2.91 -7.54
CA ARG A 87 1.50 4.06 -7.58
C ARG A 87 2.74 3.81 -6.76
N VAL A 88 2.61 3.28 -5.54
CA VAL A 88 3.75 2.92 -4.69
C VAL A 88 4.61 1.82 -5.34
N GLY A 89 3.99 0.78 -5.90
CA GLY A 89 4.69 -0.31 -6.60
C GLY A 89 5.39 0.13 -7.90
N SER A 90 4.89 1.20 -8.52
CA SER A 90 5.46 1.76 -9.76
C SER A 90 6.70 2.64 -9.53
N ARG A 91 7.01 2.99 -8.27
CA ARG A 91 8.20 3.77 -7.95
C ARG A 91 9.48 3.00 -8.30
N PRO A 92 10.51 3.67 -8.86
CA PRO A 92 11.82 3.07 -9.05
C PRO A 92 12.32 2.47 -7.73
N ARG A 93 12.78 1.22 -7.75
CA ARG A 93 13.42 0.64 -6.57
C ARG A 93 14.68 1.43 -6.23
N GLY A 94 14.97 1.52 -4.93
CA GLY A 94 16.19 2.14 -4.46
C GLY A 94 16.14 3.66 -4.51
N ARG A 95 14.96 4.30 -4.60
CA ARG A 95 14.79 5.74 -4.37
C ARG A 95 13.55 6.05 -3.53
N ASN A 96 13.65 7.01 -2.60
CA ASN A 96 12.54 7.51 -1.80
C ASN A 96 11.70 8.53 -2.60
N ALA A 97 10.68 9.12 -1.97
CA ALA A 97 9.81 10.10 -2.61
C ALA A 97 10.55 11.39 -3.05
N ASN A 98 11.69 11.68 -2.43
CA ASN A 98 12.56 12.83 -2.73
C ASN A 98 13.62 12.49 -3.79
N GLY A 99 13.65 11.24 -4.30
CA GLY A 99 14.64 10.78 -5.28
C GLY A 99 15.99 10.38 -4.68
N GLU A 100 16.13 10.36 -3.36
CA GLU A 100 17.33 9.88 -2.66
C GLU A 100 17.36 8.36 -2.59
N PRO A 101 18.54 7.74 -2.60
CA PRO A 101 18.64 6.29 -2.66
C PRO A 101 18.08 5.61 -1.40
N THR A 102 17.46 4.44 -1.56
CA THR A 102 16.97 3.60 -0.46
C THR A 102 17.68 2.26 -0.44
N CYS A 103 17.81 1.69 0.75
CA CYS A 103 18.54 0.44 0.97
C CYS A 103 17.89 -0.69 0.15
N PRO A 104 18.64 -1.42 -0.68
CA PRO A 104 18.09 -2.53 -1.48
C PRO A 104 17.66 -3.73 -0.61
N VAL A 105 18.19 -3.83 0.61
CA VAL A 105 17.92 -4.93 1.55
C VAL A 105 16.67 -4.65 2.38
N CYS A 106 16.62 -3.51 3.08
CA CYS A 106 15.55 -3.20 4.03
C CYS A 106 14.57 -2.11 3.55
N GLY A 107 14.90 -1.36 2.50
CA GLY A 107 14.09 -0.25 1.98
C GLY A 107 14.18 1.06 2.77
N GLY A 108 15.00 1.10 3.84
CA GLY A 108 15.23 2.30 4.63
C GLY A 108 15.95 3.41 3.85
N GLU A 109 15.78 4.64 4.31
CA GLU A 109 16.50 5.80 3.76
C GLU A 109 18.01 5.64 3.98
N LEU A 110 18.79 5.90 2.94
CA LEU A 110 20.25 5.83 3.00
C LEU A 110 20.84 7.20 3.27
N ASP A 111 21.78 7.23 4.21
CA ASP A 111 22.72 8.34 4.37
C ASP A 111 23.94 8.04 3.48
N ARG A 112 24.25 8.97 2.57
CA ARG A 112 25.39 8.85 1.65
C ARG A 112 26.75 9.03 2.33
N ASN A 113 26.76 9.45 3.59
CA ASN A 113 27.97 9.60 4.38
C ASN A 113 28.32 8.35 5.20
N LEU A 114 27.55 7.26 5.06
CA LEU A 114 27.75 6.01 5.77
C LEU A 114 27.95 4.86 4.78
N ASP A 115 28.94 4.01 5.04
CA ASP A 115 29.20 2.79 4.26
C ASP A 115 28.34 1.60 4.70
N PHE A 116 27.31 1.86 5.51
CA PHE A 116 26.36 0.87 5.99
C PHE A 116 24.97 1.49 6.10
N CYS A 117 23.94 0.65 6.05
CA CYS A 117 22.57 1.10 6.25
C CYS A 117 22.25 1.31 7.74
N PRO A 118 21.82 2.51 8.19
CA PRO A 118 21.49 2.78 9.59
C PRO A 118 20.38 1.89 10.18
N TRP A 119 19.55 1.31 9.32
CA TRP A 119 18.33 0.60 9.70
C TRP A 119 18.52 -0.91 9.86
N CYS A 120 19.41 -1.50 9.05
CA CYS A 120 19.60 -2.96 9.03
C CYS A 120 21.06 -3.39 9.08
N ALA A 121 21.99 -2.43 9.20
CA ALA A 121 23.44 -2.66 9.28
C ALA A 121 24.02 -3.47 8.10
N THR A 122 23.36 -3.51 6.94
CA THR A 122 23.98 -4.06 5.72
C THR A 122 25.10 -3.12 5.30
N GLU A 123 26.26 -3.66 4.96
CA GLU A 123 27.34 -2.90 4.32
C GLU A 123 26.90 -2.48 2.91
N LEU A 124 27.35 -1.29 2.51
CA LEU A 124 27.03 -0.66 1.24
C LEU A 124 28.31 -0.26 0.55
N GLU A 125 28.41 -0.60 -0.74
CA GLU A 125 29.54 -0.22 -1.57
C GLU A 125 29.10 0.86 -2.56
N TRP A 126 29.74 2.03 -2.47
CA TRP A 126 29.40 3.19 -3.29
C TRP A 126 30.26 3.20 -4.57
N TYR A 127 29.63 3.18 -5.74
CA TYR A 127 30.33 3.40 -7.00
C TYR A 127 30.05 4.82 -7.51
N THR A 128 31.02 5.71 -7.38
CA THR A 128 30.99 7.03 -8.02
C THR A 128 31.34 6.86 -9.50
N VAL A 129 30.36 7.07 -10.38
CA VAL A 129 30.64 7.17 -11.82
C VAL A 129 31.27 8.55 -12.05
N GLU A 130 32.59 8.60 -12.14
CA GLU A 130 33.30 9.78 -12.65
C GLU A 130 32.98 9.89 -14.15
N GLY A 131 32.39 11.02 -14.54
CA GLY A 131 32.00 11.32 -15.92
C GLY A 131 33.15 11.88 -16.73
#